data_AF-A0A3B6H2K0-F1
#
_entry.id   AF-A0A3B6H2K0-F1
#
_cell.length_a   1.000
_cell.length_b   1.000
_cell.length_c   1.000
_cell.angle_alpha   90.00
_cell.angle_beta   90.00
_cell.angle_gamma   90.00
#
_symmetry.space_group_name_H-M   'P 1'
#
loop_
_entity.id
_entity.type
_entity.pdbx_description
1 polymer ?
#
loop_
_entity_poly.entity_id
_entity_poly.type
_entity_poly.pdbx_seq_one_letter_code
_entity_poly.pdbx_strand_id
1 'polypeptide(L)'
;MRLRWQPGRPTPRTARWSCPRKSRSPFAVLGACAPDSLLRSLPAGVAGVAGFSRRPLSLPSQLASQRGFGGKFALCLPVFAIFGDSPVNMSAPGQAPGYADYTTIIPYTPLLTNPANPAPAGYYIPVKGISVSWHGANTEAILPSAALELDTAAGTGGVVLSTATPYMIMRPDLFDAFAKAFDDVIIRGKRPMTTVERVLPAPKPFKLCYSGGFPLLKRPVLPDMPYINLELGAGATGNWTLFNNNYMVQVDGALCLAILPTGAGGMPVDGEPAVVIGATQLENNLLVFDLEKQVLGFSELLDFSLSSCISSTFFRN
;
A
#
# COMPACT_ATOMS: atom_id res chain seq x y z
N MET A 1 -7.34 -19.32 6.45
CA MET A 1 -6.39 -19.22 7.61
C MET A 1 -6.10 -17.75 7.92
N ARG A 2 -5.80 -17.35 9.18
CA ARG A 2 -5.69 -15.94 9.59
C ARG A 2 -4.42 -15.64 10.39
N LEU A 3 -3.78 -14.51 10.09
CA LEU A 3 -2.77 -13.85 10.92
C LEU A 3 -3.30 -12.48 11.35
N ARG A 4 -3.28 -12.20 12.65
CA ARG A 4 -3.57 -10.87 13.22
C ARG A 4 -2.30 -10.37 13.89
N TRP A 5 -1.92 -9.12 13.61
CA TRP A 5 -0.75 -8.51 14.20
C TRP A 5 -1.06 -8.11 15.66
N GLN A 6 -0.14 -8.40 16.59
CA GLN A 6 -0.22 -7.95 17.99
C GLN A 6 1.00 -7.07 18.31
N PRO A 7 0.87 -6.02 19.14
CA PRO A 7 2.02 -5.25 19.62
C PRO A 7 2.89 -6.11 20.57
N GLY A 8 4.19 -6.23 20.30
CA GLY A 8 5.11 -7.01 21.12
C GLY A 8 5.63 -6.25 22.36
N ARG A 9 5.76 -6.94 23.51
CA ARG A 9 6.52 -6.45 24.68
C ARG A 9 8.02 -6.79 24.54
N PRO A 10 8.94 -5.89 24.92
CA PRO A 10 10.37 -6.15 24.81
C PRO A 10 10.87 -7.11 25.90
N THR A 11 11.78 -8.02 25.54
CA THR A 11 12.57 -8.81 26.51
C THR A 11 14.06 -8.73 26.17
N PRO A 12 14.97 -8.84 27.17
CA PRO A 12 16.39 -8.47 27.00
C PRO A 12 17.21 -9.53 26.24
N ARG A 13 18.23 -9.04 25.53
CA ARG A 13 19.14 -9.82 24.67
C ARG A 13 20.10 -10.72 25.46
N THR A 14 20.29 -11.94 24.99
CA THR A 14 21.57 -12.68 25.12
C THR A 14 21.94 -13.25 23.76
N ALA A 15 23.21 -13.13 23.38
CA ALA A 15 23.75 -13.66 22.14
C ALA A 15 23.73 -15.21 22.19
N ARG A 16 22.87 -15.81 21.37
CA ARG A 16 22.89 -17.25 21.07
C ARG A 16 22.46 -17.42 19.61
N TRP A 17 23.20 -18.24 18.87
CA TRP A 17 22.64 -18.92 17.70
C TRP A 17 21.42 -19.71 18.19
N SER A 18 20.21 -19.30 17.82
CA SER A 18 19.01 -20.00 18.26
C SER A 18 18.01 -20.21 17.12
N CYS A 19 17.94 -21.45 16.66
CA CYS A 19 16.68 -22.14 16.39
C CYS A 19 16.72 -23.45 17.21
N PRO A 20 15.63 -23.91 17.86
CA PRO A 20 14.23 -23.53 17.68
C PRO A 20 13.58 -22.96 18.96
N ARG A 21 12.62 -22.04 18.80
CA ARG A 21 11.43 -22.07 19.67
C ARG A 21 10.32 -22.67 18.82
N LYS A 22 9.84 -23.85 19.19
CA LYS A 22 8.53 -24.35 18.75
C LYS A 22 7.51 -23.27 19.09
N SER A 23 7.13 -22.43 18.13
CA SER A 23 5.83 -21.78 18.22
C SER A 23 4.82 -22.91 18.05
N ARG A 24 3.83 -23.01 18.94
CA ARG A 24 2.65 -23.84 18.72
C ARG A 24 1.83 -23.19 17.61
N SER A 25 2.35 -23.21 16.40
CA SER A 25 1.60 -22.88 15.20
C SER A 25 0.93 -24.17 14.72
N PRO A 26 -0.37 -24.16 14.36
CA PRO A 26 -1.06 -25.35 13.86
C PRO A 26 -0.59 -25.79 12.45
N PHE A 27 0.46 -25.16 11.91
CA PHE A 27 1.04 -25.44 10.60
C PHE A 27 2.56 -25.19 10.64
N ALA A 28 3.30 -25.97 9.85
CA ALA A 28 4.74 -25.85 9.71
C ALA A 28 5.05 -25.11 8.41
N VAL A 29 5.92 -24.10 8.43
CA VAL A 29 6.40 -23.41 7.23
C VAL A 29 7.91 -23.55 7.14
N LEU A 30 8.41 -23.77 5.94
CA LEU A 30 9.83 -23.70 5.63
C LEU A 30 10.25 -22.23 5.63
N GLY A 31 11.36 -21.94 6.29
CA GLY A 31 11.97 -20.63 6.32
C GLY A 31 13.49 -20.77 6.27
N ALA A 32 14.15 -19.75 5.74
CA ALA A 32 15.60 -19.68 5.80
C ALA A 32 16.05 -19.19 7.19
N CYS A 33 17.10 -19.80 7.73
CA CYS A 33 17.81 -19.24 8.87
C CYS A 33 18.68 -18.08 8.36
N ALA A 34 18.61 -16.94 9.04
CA ALA A 34 19.33 -15.74 8.66
C ALA A 34 20.10 -15.20 9.87
N PRO A 35 21.28 -14.56 9.67
CA PRO A 35 22.05 -14.01 10.78
C PRO A 35 21.34 -12.82 11.43
N ASP A 36 21.49 -12.66 12.75
CA ASP A 36 20.91 -11.56 13.54
C ASP A 36 21.28 -10.17 13.01
N SER A 37 22.38 -10.05 12.26
CA SER A 37 22.78 -8.81 11.59
C SER A 37 21.69 -8.27 10.66
N LEU A 38 20.88 -9.14 10.05
CA LEU A 38 19.77 -8.76 9.17
C LEU A 38 18.54 -8.26 9.93
N LEU A 39 18.46 -8.48 11.24
CA LEU A 39 17.37 -7.94 12.08
C LEU A 39 17.60 -6.48 12.48
N ARG A 40 18.81 -5.93 12.26
CA ARG A 40 19.18 -4.57 12.73
C ARG A 40 18.34 -3.45 12.13
N SER A 41 17.83 -3.62 10.91
CA SER A 41 16.98 -2.65 10.22
C SER A 41 15.48 -2.91 10.39
N LEU A 42 15.09 -3.97 11.10
CA LEU A 42 13.68 -4.33 11.33
C LEU A 42 13.14 -3.70 12.62
N PRO A 43 11.80 -3.59 12.78
CA PRO A 43 11.19 -3.14 14.01
C PRO A 43 11.64 -3.95 15.23
N ALA A 44 11.73 -3.28 16.38
CA ALA A 44 12.15 -3.91 17.62
C ALA A 44 11.25 -5.10 17.99
N GLY A 45 11.87 -6.23 18.37
CA GLY A 45 11.17 -7.45 18.76
C GLY A 45 10.76 -8.38 17.60
N VAL A 46 11.03 -7.99 16.35
CA VAL A 46 10.82 -8.85 15.17
C VAL A 46 11.89 -9.94 15.11
N ALA A 47 11.48 -11.18 14.82
CA ALA A 47 12.35 -12.34 14.71
C ALA A 47 12.69 -12.72 13.26
N GLY A 48 12.11 -12.04 12.26
CA GLY A 48 12.34 -12.29 10.84
C GLY A 48 11.29 -11.64 9.94
N VAL A 49 11.30 -12.00 8.66
CA VAL A 49 10.40 -11.44 7.64
C VAL A 49 9.54 -12.56 7.05
N ALA A 50 8.23 -12.32 6.95
CA ALA A 50 7.32 -13.18 6.20
C ALA A 50 7.20 -12.67 4.77
N GLY A 51 7.72 -13.43 3.79
CA GLY A 51 7.63 -13.07 2.38
C GLY A 51 6.25 -13.40 1.80
N PHE A 52 5.61 -12.40 1.17
CA PHE A 52 4.32 -12.54 0.49
C PHE A 52 4.45 -12.56 -1.03
N SER A 53 5.65 -12.79 -1.57
CA SER A 53 5.89 -12.84 -3.02
C SER A 53 5.25 -14.07 -3.69
N ARG A 54 5.40 -14.17 -5.01
CA ARG A 54 4.93 -15.28 -5.85
C ARG A 54 5.88 -16.50 -5.85
N ARG A 55 6.88 -16.52 -4.96
CA ARG A 55 7.89 -17.59 -4.92
C ARG A 55 7.29 -18.85 -4.29
N PRO A 56 7.68 -20.07 -4.72
CA PRO A 56 7.17 -21.32 -4.15
C PRO A 56 7.32 -21.45 -2.63
N LEU A 57 8.38 -20.84 -2.07
CA LEU A 57 8.66 -20.82 -0.63
C LEU A 57 8.12 -19.57 0.08
N SER A 58 7.31 -18.73 -0.56
CA SER A 58 6.62 -17.63 0.11
C SER A 58 5.57 -18.17 1.08
N LEU A 59 5.18 -17.36 2.07
CA LEU A 59 4.17 -17.75 3.04
C LEU A 59 2.82 -18.09 2.37
N PRO A 60 2.27 -17.25 1.46
CA PRO A 60 1.07 -17.61 0.71
C PRO A 60 1.19 -18.94 -0.04
N SER A 61 2.29 -19.16 -0.79
CA SER A 61 2.47 -20.36 -1.62
C SER A 61 2.58 -21.64 -0.79
N GLN A 62 3.32 -21.60 0.32
CA GLN A 62 3.41 -22.74 1.22
C GLN A 62 2.07 -23.09 1.86
N LEU A 63 1.32 -22.09 2.34
CA LEU A 63 0.01 -22.32 2.94
C LEU A 63 -1.01 -22.82 1.92
N ALA A 64 -0.99 -22.29 0.69
CA ALA A 64 -1.81 -22.77 -0.41
C ALA A 64 -1.54 -24.26 -0.68
N SER A 65 -0.26 -24.66 -0.78
CA SER A 65 0.12 -26.05 -1.04
C SER A 65 -0.26 -27.02 0.08
N GLN A 66 -0.20 -26.59 1.35
CA GLN A 66 -0.47 -27.45 2.51
C GLN A 66 -1.95 -27.61 2.81
N ARG A 67 -2.77 -26.61 2.48
CA ARG A 67 -4.16 -26.53 2.90
C ARG A 67 -5.16 -26.56 1.74
N GLY A 68 -4.69 -26.46 0.49
CA GLY A 68 -5.54 -26.52 -0.70
C GLY A 68 -6.48 -25.32 -0.85
N PHE A 69 -6.19 -24.18 -0.21
CA PHE A 69 -7.04 -22.99 -0.27
C PHE A 69 -6.80 -22.09 -1.50
N GLY A 70 -6.09 -22.59 -2.52
CA GLY A 70 -5.76 -21.84 -3.72
C GLY A 70 -4.73 -20.73 -3.52
N GLY A 71 -4.26 -20.15 -4.63
CA GLY A 71 -3.28 -19.07 -4.70
C GLY A 71 -3.84 -17.70 -4.31
N LYS A 72 -4.66 -17.60 -3.28
CA LYS A 72 -5.37 -16.37 -2.90
C LYS A 72 -5.09 -15.94 -1.47
N PHE A 73 -4.88 -14.65 -1.27
CA PHE A 73 -4.78 -14.06 0.06
C PHE A 73 -5.27 -12.61 0.08
N ALA A 74 -5.70 -12.14 1.26
CA ALA A 74 -6.12 -10.77 1.49
C ALA A 74 -5.26 -10.12 2.58
N LEU A 75 -4.91 -8.86 2.36
CA LEU A 75 -4.23 -7.99 3.32
C LEU A 75 -5.13 -6.81 3.66
N CYS A 76 -5.19 -6.45 4.93
CA CYS A 76 -5.79 -5.21 5.38
C CYS A 76 -4.89 -4.64 6.46
N LEU A 77 -3.94 -3.80 6.03
CA LEU A 77 -2.86 -3.32 6.89
C LEU A 77 -3.35 -2.22 7.84
N PRO A 78 -2.81 -2.16 9.06
CA PRO A 78 -1.86 -3.08 9.68
C PRO A 78 -2.54 -4.18 10.50
N VAL A 79 -3.78 -4.59 10.18
CA VAL A 79 -4.63 -5.38 11.09
C VAL A 79 -4.54 -6.88 10.84
N PHE A 80 -4.62 -7.35 9.59
CA PHE A 80 -4.65 -8.78 9.32
C PHE A 80 -4.12 -9.17 7.94
N ALA A 81 -3.77 -10.45 7.84
CA ALA A 81 -3.61 -11.19 6.59
C ALA A 81 -4.44 -12.48 6.64
N ILE A 82 -5.12 -12.81 5.54
CA ILE A 82 -5.99 -13.99 5.44
C ILE A 82 -5.64 -14.75 4.17
N PHE A 83 -5.68 -16.07 4.25
CA PHE A 83 -5.35 -16.97 3.15
C PHE A 83 -6.57 -17.80 2.77
N GLY A 84 -6.78 -17.94 1.46
CA GLY A 84 -7.93 -18.58 0.82
C GLY A 84 -9.09 -17.65 0.52
N ASP A 85 -10.22 -18.23 0.11
CA ASP A 85 -11.48 -17.56 -0.22
C ASP A 85 -12.34 -17.19 1.01
N SER A 86 -11.71 -16.90 2.15
CA SER A 86 -12.48 -16.51 3.32
C SER A 86 -13.12 -15.13 3.10
N PRO A 87 -14.44 -14.98 3.29
CA PRO A 87 -15.11 -13.70 3.11
C PRO A 87 -14.58 -12.68 4.13
N VAL A 88 -14.52 -11.41 3.72
CA VAL A 88 -14.09 -10.31 4.58
C VAL A 88 -15.28 -9.38 4.77
N ASN A 89 -16.07 -9.68 5.80
CA ASN A 89 -17.26 -8.91 6.11
C ASN A 89 -16.86 -7.65 6.87
N MET A 90 -17.24 -6.49 6.34
CA MET A 90 -17.04 -5.20 7.00
C MET A 90 -18.29 -4.35 6.88
N SER A 91 -18.36 -3.31 7.71
CA SER A 91 -19.49 -2.40 7.72
C SER A 91 -19.70 -1.78 6.33
N ALA A 92 -20.95 -1.74 5.87
CA ALA A 92 -21.33 -1.20 4.58
C ALA A 92 -22.40 -0.10 4.76
N PRO A 93 -22.21 1.11 4.21
CA PRO A 93 -23.22 2.17 4.30
C PRO A 93 -24.54 1.74 3.64
N GLY A 94 -25.65 1.88 4.35
CA GLY A 94 -26.99 1.72 3.77
C GLY A 94 -27.55 0.29 3.65
N GLN A 95 -26.91 -0.72 4.23
CA GLN A 95 -27.44 -2.09 4.33
C GLN A 95 -27.80 -2.47 5.79
N ALA A 96 -28.75 -3.39 6.00
CA ALA A 96 -29.13 -3.90 7.32
C ALA A 96 -29.31 -5.45 7.30
N PRO A 97 -28.62 -6.24 8.15
CA PRO A 97 -27.51 -5.81 9.01
C PRO A 97 -26.34 -5.31 8.14
N GLY A 98 -25.81 -4.13 8.47
CA GLY A 98 -24.94 -3.34 7.59
C GLY A 98 -23.52 -3.86 7.47
N TYR A 99 -23.38 -5.09 6.98
CA TYR A 99 -22.12 -5.71 6.62
C TYR A 99 -22.23 -6.28 5.20
N ALA A 100 -21.17 -6.12 4.42
CA ALA A 100 -21.03 -6.74 3.11
C ALA A 100 -19.71 -7.51 3.07
N ASP A 101 -19.64 -8.56 2.25
CA ASP A 101 -18.38 -9.21 1.93
C ASP A 101 -17.62 -8.36 0.90
N TYR A 102 -16.63 -7.62 1.40
CA TYR A 102 -15.84 -6.71 0.57
C TYR A 102 -15.04 -7.47 -0.51
N THR A 103 -14.77 -8.77 -0.35
CA THR A 103 -14.04 -9.54 -1.37
C THR A 103 -14.82 -9.73 -2.67
N THR A 104 -16.12 -9.44 -2.68
CA THR A 104 -17.01 -9.63 -3.84
C THR A 104 -17.43 -8.33 -4.54
N ILE A 105 -17.22 -7.19 -3.91
CA ILE A 105 -17.74 -5.88 -4.38
C ILE A 105 -16.64 -4.88 -4.75
N ILE A 106 -15.41 -5.12 -4.32
CA ILE A 106 -14.29 -4.22 -4.60
C ILE A 106 -13.86 -4.31 -6.08
N PRO A 107 -13.43 -3.20 -6.69
CA PRO A 107 -12.86 -3.23 -8.03
C PRO A 107 -11.57 -4.05 -8.06
N TYR A 108 -11.17 -4.47 -9.25
CA TYR A 108 -9.94 -5.22 -9.47
C TYR A 108 -9.12 -4.66 -10.63
N THR A 109 -7.83 -4.97 -10.62
CA THR A 109 -6.88 -4.67 -11.68
C THR A 109 -5.98 -5.88 -11.96
N PRO A 110 -5.53 -6.11 -13.20
CA PRO A 110 -4.58 -7.17 -13.49
C PRO A 110 -3.26 -6.97 -12.73
N LEU A 111 -2.69 -8.07 -12.27
CA LEU A 111 -1.33 -8.09 -11.75
C LEU A 111 -0.36 -8.37 -12.89
N LEU A 112 0.57 -7.46 -13.10
CA LEU A 112 1.65 -7.61 -14.07
C LEU A 112 2.82 -8.39 -13.48
N THR A 113 3.58 -9.02 -14.37
CA THR A 113 4.78 -9.77 -14.04
C THR A 113 5.98 -9.13 -14.72
N ASN A 114 7.03 -8.86 -13.96
CA ASN A 114 8.33 -8.45 -14.51
C ASN A 114 9.16 -9.72 -14.82
N PRO A 115 9.41 -10.04 -16.11
CA PRO A 115 10.04 -11.30 -16.50
C PRO A 115 11.58 -11.25 -16.48
N ALA A 116 12.21 -10.07 -16.50
CA ALA A 116 13.68 -9.96 -16.46
C ALA A 116 14.25 -10.29 -15.06
N ASN A 117 13.37 -10.37 -14.06
CA ASN A 117 13.72 -10.94 -12.77
C ASN A 117 13.38 -12.44 -12.79
N PRO A 118 14.37 -13.36 -12.80
CA PRO A 118 14.16 -14.81 -13.00
C PRO A 118 13.31 -15.49 -11.92
N ALA A 119 12.88 -14.75 -10.88
CA ALA A 119 11.44 -14.82 -10.63
C ALA A 119 10.86 -13.52 -10.04
N PRO A 120 9.66 -13.13 -10.49
CA PRO A 120 9.00 -11.88 -10.13
C PRO A 120 8.74 -11.83 -8.63
N ALA A 121 9.50 -11.01 -7.89
CA ALA A 121 9.32 -10.86 -6.46
C ALA A 121 8.19 -9.88 -6.11
N GLY A 122 8.02 -8.82 -6.92
CA GLY A 122 7.05 -7.75 -6.70
C GLY A 122 5.71 -7.98 -7.40
N TYR A 123 4.68 -7.31 -6.88
CA TYR A 123 3.36 -7.24 -7.49
C TYR A 123 3.23 -5.92 -8.23
N TYR A 124 3.16 -5.98 -9.56
CA TYR A 124 3.02 -4.80 -10.40
C TYR A 124 1.57 -4.62 -10.83
N ILE A 125 1.16 -3.37 -11.02
CA ILE A 125 -0.17 -3.01 -11.53
C ILE A 125 -0.03 -2.08 -12.73
N PRO A 126 -0.95 -2.15 -13.71
CA PRO A 126 -0.93 -1.25 -14.85
C PRO A 126 -1.45 0.13 -14.42
N VAL A 127 -0.62 1.18 -14.48
CA VAL A 127 -1.02 2.57 -14.25
C VAL A 127 -0.66 3.38 -15.50
N LYS A 128 -1.61 4.18 -15.98
CA LYS A 128 -1.48 5.00 -17.20
C LYS A 128 -1.21 6.47 -16.89
N GLY A 129 -1.79 6.97 -15.81
CA GLY A 129 -1.74 8.38 -15.46
C GLY A 129 -1.90 8.60 -13.97
N ILE A 130 -1.48 9.78 -13.54
CA ILE A 130 -1.65 10.27 -12.16
C ILE A 130 -2.28 11.64 -12.25
N SER A 131 -3.40 11.84 -11.57
CA SER A 131 -4.05 13.14 -11.47
C SER A 131 -4.33 13.51 -10.03
N VAL A 132 -4.41 14.80 -9.75
CA VAL A 132 -4.77 15.33 -8.45
C VAL A 132 -6.04 16.15 -8.61
N SER A 133 -7.01 15.95 -7.72
CA SER A 133 -8.27 16.71 -7.75
C SER A 133 -8.64 17.24 -6.37
N TRP A 134 -9.21 18.44 -6.33
CA TRP A 134 -9.72 19.04 -5.09
C TRP A 134 -10.71 20.16 -5.41
N HIS A 135 -11.89 20.13 -4.78
CA HIS A 135 -12.91 21.18 -4.91
C HIS A 135 -13.25 21.62 -6.35
N GLY A 136 -13.24 20.68 -7.31
CA GLY A 136 -13.53 20.96 -8.73
C GLY A 136 -12.30 21.35 -9.56
N ALA A 137 -11.16 21.65 -8.94
CA ALA A 137 -9.87 21.66 -9.62
C ALA A 137 -9.44 20.21 -9.88
N ASN A 138 -8.95 19.94 -11.08
CA ASN A 138 -8.37 18.66 -11.47
C ASN A 138 -7.16 18.95 -12.37
N THR A 139 -6.02 18.35 -12.05
CA THR A 139 -4.77 18.51 -12.80
C THR A 139 -4.09 17.17 -12.95
N GLU A 140 -3.86 16.77 -14.20
CA GLU A 140 -3.05 15.60 -14.54
C GLU A 140 -1.56 15.93 -14.47
N ALA A 141 -0.76 15.01 -13.93
CA ALA A 141 0.69 15.12 -13.99
C ALA A 141 1.13 14.91 -15.45
N ILE A 142 1.87 15.86 -16.00
CA ILE A 142 2.37 15.76 -17.38
C ILE A 142 3.59 14.84 -17.38
N LEU A 143 3.38 13.57 -17.70
CA LEU A 143 4.41 12.54 -17.69
C LEU A 143 4.96 12.30 -19.10
N PRO A 144 6.24 11.90 -19.25
CA PRO A 144 6.74 11.39 -20.52
C PRO A 144 5.92 10.18 -21.01
N SER A 145 5.91 9.95 -22.32
CA SER A 145 5.26 8.76 -22.89
C SER A 145 5.82 7.48 -22.28
N ALA A 146 4.95 6.52 -21.96
CA ALA A 146 5.28 5.24 -21.33
C ALA A 146 6.04 5.34 -19.98
N ALA A 147 6.05 6.51 -19.32
CA ALA A 147 6.88 6.73 -18.14
C ALA A 147 6.52 5.86 -16.92
N LEU A 148 5.29 5.33 -16.88
CA LEU A 148 4.75 4.42 -15.86
C LEU A 148 4.65 2.96 -16.33
N GLU A 149 4.90 2.70 -17.61
CA GLU A 149 4.78 1.35 -18.18
C GLU A 149 5.90 0.44 -17.67
N LEU A 150 5.60 -0.85 -17.57
CA LEU A 150 6.59 -1.87 -17.27
C LEU A 150 7.22 -2.34 -18.58
N ASP A 151 8.49 -2.03 -18.79
CA ASP A 151 9.26 -2.61 -19.89
C ASP A 151 9.56 -4.06 -19.54
N THR A 152 8.87 -5.00 -20.19
CA THR A 152 9.06 -6.43 -19.93
C THR A 152 10.33 -6.98 -20.55
N ALA A 153 10.90 -6.33 -21.57
CA ALA A 153 12.15 -6.76 -22.20
C ALA A 153 13.36 -6.38 -21.33
N ALA A 154 13.39 -5.13 -20.84
CA ALA A 154 14.45 -4.63 -19.95
C ALA A 154 14.20 -4.99 -18.48
N GLY A 155 12.96 -5.25 -18.10
CA GLY A 155 12.54 -5.46 -16.71
C GLY A 155 12.62 -4.22 -15.84
N THR A 156 12.49 -3.05 -16.46
CA THR A 156 12.56 -1.74 -15.80
C THR A 156 11.21 -1.04 -15.80
N GLY A 157 11.02 -0.09 -14.88
CA GLY A 157 9.79 0.70 -14.82
C GLY A 157 8.61 -0.04 -14.18
N GLY A 158 7.40 0.39 -14.51
CA GLY A 158 6.18 -0.11 -13.89
C GLY A 158 5.89 0.47 -12.49
N VAL A 159 4.69 0.16 -11.99
CA VAL A 159 4.23 0.53 -10.66
C VAL A 159 4.10 -0.70 -9.79
N VAL A 160 4.85 -0.76 -8.69
CA VAL A 160 4.98 -1.96 -7.83
C VAL A 160 4.49 -1.70 -6.41
N LEU A 161 3.85 -2.70 -5.79
CA LEU A 161 3.43 -2.65 -4.39
C LEU A 161 4.55 -3.13 -3.46
N SER A 162 4.77 -2.42 -2.35
CA SER A 162 5.77 -2.78 -1.34
C SER A 162 5.30 -2.49 0.07
N THR A 163 5.40 -3.49 0.95
CA THR A 163 5.25 -3.31 2.41
C THR A 163 6.59 -3.13 3.12
N ALA A 164 7.71 -3.25 2.40
CA ALA A 164 9.05 -3.01 2.91
C ALA A 164 9.47 -1.53 2.81
N THR A 165 8.75 -0.76 1.99
CA THR A 165 8.96 0.69 1.84
C THR A 165 7.82 1.42 2.56
N PRO A 166 8.10 2.32 3.51
CA PRO A 166 7.04 2.96 4.30
C PRO A 166 6.18 3.89 3.46
N TYR A 167 6.81 4.69 2.60
CA TYR A 167 6.16 5.75 1.81
C TYR A 167 6.23 5.42 0.32
N MET A 168 5.41 6.10 -0.47
CA MET A 168 5.48 5.98 -1.92
C MET A 168 6.77 6.62 -2.41
N ILE A 169 7.44 5.96 -3.34
CA ILE A 169 8.66 6.46 -3.98
C ILE A 169 8.39 6.60 -5.47
N MET A 170 8.72 7.75 -6.06
CA MET A 170 8.59 8.01 -7.49
C MET A 170 9.95 8.34 -8.11
N ARG A 171 10.17 7.93 -9.36
CA ARG A 171 11.31 8.40 -10.15
C ARG A 171 11.30 9.95 -10.20
N PRO A 172 12.45 10.65 -10.13
CA PRO A 172 12.47 12.11 -9.95
C PRO A 172 11.68 12.91 -10.99
N ASP A 173 11.73 12.54 -12.27
CA ASP A 173 10.95 13.16 -13.35
C ASP A 173 9.43 13.05 -13.12
N LEU A 174 8.97 11.90 -12.64
CA LEU A 174 7.56 11.68 -12.28
C LEU A 174 7.18 12.48 -11.04
N PHE A 175 8.07 12.50 -10.04
CA PHE A 175 7.85 13.22 -8.80
C PHE A 175 7.69 14.73 -9.05
N ASP A 176 8.54 15.32 -9.87
CA ASP A 176 8.50 16.76 -10.17
C ASP A 176 7.21 17.14 -10.90
N ALA A 177 6.78 16.32 -11.88
CA ALA A 177 5.52 16.50 -12.58
C ALA A 177 4.31 16.37 -11.64
N PHE A 178 4.31 15.35 -10.78
CA PHE A 178 3.28 15.14 -9.76
C PHE A 178 3.22 16.29 -8.75
N ALA A 179 4.38 16.72 -8.23
CA ALA A 179 4.49 17.79 -7.26
C ALA A 179 3.90 19.10 -7.81
N LYS A 180 4.20 19.42 -9.07
CA LYS A 180 3.62 20.56 -9.78
C LYS A 180 2.09 20.44 -9.87
N ALA A 181 1.56 19.28 -10.27
CA ALA A 181 0.12 19.06 -10.36
C ALA A 181 -0.57 19.19 -8.98
N PHE A 182 0.06 18.69 -7.92
CA PHE A 182 -0.46 18.79 -6.56
C PHE A 182 -0.51 20.24 -6.06
N ASP A 183 0.57 21.01 -6.22
CA ASP A 183 0.60 22.42 -5.84
C ASP A 183 -0.42 23.25 -6.65
N ASP A 184 -0.59 22.96 -7.95
CA ASP A 184 -1.58 23.63 -8.81
C ASP A 184 -3.01 23.40 -8.29
N VAL A 185 -3.31 22.18 -7.83
CA VAL A 185 -4.62 21.82 -7.27
C VAL A 185 -4.84 22.43 -5.89
N ILE A 186 -3.80 22.51 -5.04
CA ILE A 186 -3.90 23.23 -3.77
C ILE A 186 -4.24 24.70 -4.02
N ILE A 187 -3.59 25.36 -4.99
CA ILE A 187 -3.83 26.78 -5.30
C ILE A 187 -5.26 26.97 -5.84
N ARG A 188 -5.66 26.19 -6.83
CA ARG A 188 -6.94 26.36 -7.55
C ARG A 188 -8.14 25.82 -6.76
N GLY A 189 -7.91 24.85 -5.87
CA GLY A 189 -8.93 24.23 -5.03
C GLY A 189 -9.19 24.97 -3.72
N LYS A 190 -8.41 26.01 -3.37
CA LYS A 190 -8.65 26.81 -2.17
C LYS A 190 -10.06 27.40 -2.16
N ARG A 191 -10.75 27.24 -1.04
CA ARG A 191 -12.01 27.93 -0.73
C ARG A 191 -11.78 29.01 0.33
N PRO A 192 -12.72 29.96 0.53
CA PRO A 192 -12.52 31.06 1.49
C PRO A 192 -12.16 30.64 2.93
N MET A 193 -12.56 29.44 3.36
CA MET A 193 -12.27 28.89 4.70
C MET A 193 -10.98 28.04 4.75
N THR A 194 -10.28 27.89 3.63
CA THR A 194 -9.07 27.08 3.52
C THR A 194 -7.84 27.93 3.84
N THR A 195 -7.11 27.59 4.91
CA THR A 195 -5.89 28.31 5.32
C THR A 195 -4.60 27.57 4.98
N VAL A 196 -4.69 26.59 4.09
CA VAL A 196 -3.59 25.70 3.72
C VAL A 196 -2.51 26.48 2.97
N GLU A 197 -1.28 26.45 3.45
CA GLU A 197 -0.14 27.13 2.84
C GLU A 197 1.05 26.21 2.70
N ARG A 198 1.88 26.45 1.67
CA ARG A 198 3.07 25.66 1.40
C ARG A 198 4.16 25.98 2.43
N VAL A 199 4.70 24.96 3.09
CA VAL A 199 5.82 25.12 4.03
C VAL A 199 7.15 25.11 3.26
N LEU A 200 7.92 26.18 3.42
CA LEU A 200 9.24 26.35 2.80
C LEU A 200 10.27 26.82 3.86
N PRO A 201 11.40 26.12 4.05
CA PRO A 201 11.73 24.83 3.45
C PRO A 201 10.87 23.69 4.02
N ALA A 202 10.57 22.67 3.20
CA ALA A 202 9.88 21.48 3.67
C ALA A 202 10.78 20.67 4.64
N PRO A 203 10.25 20.15 5.76
CA PRO A 203 10.96 19.22 6.64
C PRO A 203 11.54 18.02 5.86
N LYS A 204 12.85 17.76 6.03
CA LYS A 204 13.49 16.61 5.38
C LYS A 204 12.99 15.29 6.01
N PRO A 205 12.86 14.19 5.25
CA PRO A 205 13.19 14.03 3.82
C PRO A 205 12.09 14.50 2.85
N PHE A 206 10.97 15.00 3.37
CA PHE A 206 9.79 15.39 2.60
C PHE A 206 10.07 16.59 1.69
N LYS A 207 9.30 16.67 0.60
CA LYS A 207 9.40 17.73 -0.40
C LYS A 207 8.13 18.58 -0.45
N LEU A 208 6.96 17.96 -0.25
CA LEU A 208 5.67 18.65 -0.21
C LEU A 208 5.12 18.60 1.21
N CYS A 209 5.01 19.76 1.84
CA CYS A 209 4.47 19.96 3.16
C CYS A 209 3.65 21.24 3.20
N TYR A 210 2.59 21.22 4.01
CA TYR A 210 1.63 22.29 4.14
C TYR A 210 1.30 22.55 5.61
N SER A 211 1.08 23.82 5.95
CA SER A 211 0.62 24.29 7.26
C SER A 211 -0.78 24.87 7.14
N GLY A 212 -1.39 25.18 8.28
CA GLY A 212 -2.78 25.64 8.34
C GLY A 212 -3.76 24.49 8.42
N GLY A 213 -5.04 24.80 8.22
CA GLY A 213 -6.14 23.86 8.39
C GLY A 213 -6.80 23.49 7.07
N PHE A 214 -6.88 22.20 6.79
CA PHE A 214 -7.89 21.67 5.87
C PHE A 214 -9.24 21.66 6.58
N PRO A 215 -10.34 22.06 5.93
CA PRO A 215 -11.68 21.96 6.51
C PRO A 215 -12.03 20.48 6.75
N LEU A 216 -13.00 20.20 7.63
CA LEU A 216 -13.44 18.82 7.87
C LEU A 216 -14.60 18.44 6.96
N LEU A 217 -14.51 17.24 6.38
CA LEU A 217 -15.64 16.55 5.77
C LEU A 217 -16.66 16.18 6.85
N LYS A 218 -17.95 16.15 6.46
CA LYS A 218 -19.03 15.73 7.36
C LYS A 218 -19.05 14.21 7.57
N ARG A 219 -18.79 13.44 6.51
CA ARG A 219 -18.80 11.97 6.51
C ARG A 219 -17.84 11.46 5.40
N PRO A 220 -16.77 10.72 5.74
CA PRO A 220 -16.24 10.52 7.10
C PRO A 220 -15.79 11.85 7.73
N VAL A 221 -15.65 11.91 9.05
CA VAL A 221 -15.12 13.11 9.75
C VAL A 221 -13.59 13.10 9.63
N LEU A 222 -13.10 13.51 8.46
CA LEU A 222 -11.68 13.61 8.13
C LEU A 222 -11.39 14.96 7.49
N PRO A 223 -10.13 15.43 7.52
CA PRO A 223 -9.72 16.58 6.72
C PRO A 223 -10.09 16.42 5.23
N ASP A 224 -10.64 17.46 4.63
CA ASP A 224 -10.97 17.57 3.22
C ASP A 224 -9.71 18.01 2.45
N MET A 225 -8.93 17.03 2.01
CA MET A 225 -7.66 17.20 1.31
C MET A 225 -7.79 16.76 -0.16
N PRO A 226 -6.82 17.11 -1.04
CA PRO A 226 -6.83 16.63 -2.41
C PRO A 226 -6.89 15.11 -2.53
N TYR A 227 -7.45 14.62 -3.63
CA TYR A 227 -7.47 13.20 -3.98
C TYR A 227 -6.40 12.96 -5.04
N ILE A 228 -5.58 11.93 -4.85
CA ILE A 228 -4.58 11.50 -5.84
C ILE A 228 -5.15 10.27 -6.54
N ASN A 229 -5.46 10.40 -7.83
CA ASN A 229 -6.07 9.34 -8.62
C ASN A 229 -5.01 8.66 -9.48
N LEU A 230 -4.88 7.34 -9.32
CA LEU A 230 -4.09 6.48 -10.19
C LEU A 230 -5.04 5.94 -11.27
N GLU A 231 -4.87 6.39 -12.50
CA GLU A 231 -5.61 5.86 -13.64
C GLU A 231 -5.06 4.47 -13.97
N LEU A 232 -5.89 3.44 -13.73
CA LEU A 232 -5.45 2.07 -13.96
C LEU A 232 -5.60 1.68 -15.43
N GLY A 233 -4.70 0.82 -15.89
CA GLY A 233 -4.62 0.42 -17.29
C GLY A 233 -5.63 -0.64 -17.70
N ALA A 234 -5.36 -1.27 -18.85
CA ALA A 234 -6.28 -2.22 -19.45
C ALA A 234 -6.63 -3.38 -18.51
N GLY A 235 -7.91 -3.75 -18.48
CA GLY A 235 -8.43 -4.84 -17.64
C GLY A 235 -8.79 -4.43 -16.21
N ALA A 236 -8.49 -3.20 -15.79
CA ALA A 236 -8.97 -2.67 -14.51
C ALA A 236 -10.46 -2.30 -14.58
N THR A 237 -11.19 -2.51 -13.49
CA THR A 237 -12.62 -2.17 -13.38
C THR A 237 -12.88 -0.85 -12.67
N GLY A 238 -11.83 -0.12 -12.32
CA GLY A 238 -11.89 1.16 -11.63
C GLY A 238 -10.50 1.77 -11.50
N ASN A 239 -10.46 3.05 -11.18
CA ASN A 239 -9.22 3.75 -10.80
C ASN A 239 -8.98 3.56 -9.31
N TRP A 240 -7.73 3.76 -8.87
CA TRP A 240 -7.39 3.71 -7.44
C TRP A 240 -7.11 5.12 -6.93
N THR A 241 -7.96 5.58 -6.03
CA THR A 241 -7.82 6.89 -5.37
C THR A 241 -7.10 6.76 -4.02
N LEU A 242 -6.09 7.59 -3.80
CA LEU A 242 -5.43 7.77 -2.51
C LEU A 242 -6.03 8.98 -1.81
N PHE A 243 -6.46 8.76 -0.56
CA PHE A 243 -7.08 9.78 0.28
C PHE A 243 -6.22 10.06 1.50
N ASN A 244 -6.21 11.31 1.98
CA ASN A 244 -5.78 11.73 3.31
C ASN A 244 -4.63 10.89 3.90
N ASN A 245 -4.96 9.99 4.83
CA ASN A 245 -4.03 9.15 5.60
C ASN A 245 -3.20 8.18 4.74
N ASN A 246 -3.60 7.89 3.49
CA ASN A 246 -2.79 7.11 2.57
C ASN A 246 -1.61 7.89 1.99
N TYR A 247 -1.58 9.21 2.14
CA TYR A 247 -0.47 10.00 1.60
C TYR A 247 -0.06 11.21 2.46
N MET A 248 -0.77 11.57 3.53
CA MET A 248 -0.42 12.69 4.43
C MET A 248 0.07 12.19 5.79
N VAL A 249 1.22 12.72 6.23
CA VAL A 249 1.83 12.44 7.53
C VAL A 249 2.15 13.74 8.26
N GLN A 250 1.99 13.75 9.58
CA GLN A 250 2.32 14.92 10.40
C GLN A 250 3.80 14.90 10.80
N VAL A 251 4.52 15.99 10.50
CA VAL A 251 5.97 16.13 10.72
C VAL A 251 6.26 17.56 11.15
N ASP A 252 6.87 17.74 12.32
CA ASP A 252 7.26 19.06 12.86
C ASP A 252 6.14 20.12 12.81
N GLY A 253 4.89 19.71 13.04
CA GLY A 253 3.72 20.59 13.01
C GLY A 253 3.15 20.89 11.62
N ALA A 254 3.73 20.35 10.55
CA ALA A 254 3.23 20.42 9.18
C ALA A 254 2.62 19.08 8.72
N LEU A 255 1.75 19.13 7.72
CA LEU A 255 1.25 17.96 6.99
C LEU A 255 2.08 17.76 5.73
N CYS A 256 2.81 16.66 5.66
CA CYS A 256 3.73 16.33 4.58
C CYS A 256 3.24 15.15 3.76
N LEU A 257 3.49 15.18 2.44
CA LEU A 257 3.20 14.06 1.56
C LEU A 257 4.18 12.93 1.85
N ALA A 258 3.67 11.76 2.22
CA ALA A 258 4.33 10.46 2.23
C ALA A 258 4.58 9.91 0.82
N ILE A 259 5.06 10.79 -0.06
CA ILE A 259 5.47 10.54 -1.43
C ILE A 259 6.81 11.26 -1.61
N LEU A 260 7.85 10.51 -1.96
CA LEU A 260 9.22 11.03 -2.05
C LEU A 260 9.80 10.72 -3.44
N PRO A 261 10.67 11.59 -3.99
CA PRO A 261 11.47 11.21 -5.13
C PRO A 261 12.48 10.14 -4.71
N THR A 262 12.85 9.26 -5.64
CA THR A 262 13.99 8.35 -5.46
C THR A 262 15.24 9.18 -5.17
N GLY A 263 15.82 9.01 -3.98
CA GLY A 263 17.05 9.69 -3.57
C GLY A 263 18.29 8.83 -3.76
N ALA A 264 19.48 9.44 -3.66
CA ALA A 264 20.72 8.69 -3.47
C ALA A 264 20.62 7.90 -2.15
N GLY A 265 20.48 6.57 -2.24
CA GLY A 265 20.22 5.70 -1.10
C GLY A 265 18.74 5.36 -0.86
N GLY A 266 17.83 5.67 -1.80
CA GLY A 266 16.50 5.09 -1.82
C GLY A 266 16.56 3.56 -1.82
N MET A 267 15.61 2.89 -1.17
CA MET A 267 15.55 1.43 -1.13
C MET A 267 15.67 0.90 -2.56
N PRO A 268 16.74 0.18 -2.93
CA PRO A 268 16.83 -0.42 -4.25
C PRO A 268 15.70 -1.44 -4.33
N VAL A 269 14.75 -1.17 -5.21
CA VAL A 269 13.75 -2.15 -5.60
C VAL A 269 14.23 -2.73 -6.92
N ASP A 270 14.40 -4.04 -6.96
CA ASP A 270 14.84 -4.75 -8.15
C ASP A 270 13.98 -4.34 -9.36
N GLY A 271 14.63 -4.05 -10.49
CA GLY A 271 13.95 -3.64 -11.72
C GLY A 271 13.58 -2.16 -11.78
N GLU A 272 14.21 -1.30 -10.98
CA GLU A 272 14.14 0.18 -11.12
C GLU A 272 12.72 0.69 -11.42
N PRO A 273 11.74 0.42 -10.54
CA PRO A 273 10.35 0.74 -10.81
C PRO A 273 10.16 2.25 -10.96
N ALA A 274 9.20 2.63 -11.80
CA ALA A 274 8.80 4.02 -11.98
C ALA A 274 8.18 4.57 -10.69
N VAL A 275 7.33 3.76 -10.05
CA VAL A 275 6.69 4.08 -8.77
C VAL A 275 6.67 2.84 -7.86
N VAL A 276 7.01 3.04 -6.60
CA VAL A 276 6.79 2.06 -5.53
C VAL A 276 5.66 2.57 -4.65
N ILE A 277 4.53 1.87 -4.61
CA ILE A 277 3.43 2.14 -3.68
C ILE A 277 3.79 1.53 -2.32
N GLY A 278 4.04 2.39 -1.33
CA GLY A 278 4.54 2.00 -0.02
C GLY A 278 3.45 1.62 0.98
N ALA A 279 3.85 1.18 2.16
CA ALA A 279 2.97 0.67 3.21
C ALA A 279 1.87 1.69 3.60
N THR A 280 2.19 2.98 3.76
CA THR A 280 1.21 4.02 4.10
C THR A 280 0.07 4.09 3.06
N GLN A 281 0.37 3.90 1.78
CA GLN A 281 -0.65 3.90 0.73
C GLN A 281 -1.53 2.64 0.76
N LEU A 282 -1.01 1.54 1.30
CA LEU A 282 -1.70 0.25 1.42
C LEU A 282 -2.47 0.11 2.74
N GLU A 283 -2.23 1.00 3.71
CA GLU A 283 -2.90 0.97 5.01
C GLU A 283 -4.38 1.32 4.92
N ASN A 284 -5.17 0.65 5.76
CA ASN A 284 -6.63 0.75 5.81
C ASN A 284 -7.35 0.59 4.45
N ASN A 285 -6.70 -0.14 3.53
CA ASN A 285 -7.27 -0.63 2.28
C ASN A 285 -7.37 -2.16 2.38
N LEU A 286 -8.47 -2.75 1.89
CA LEU A 286 -8.54 -4.19 1.65
C LEU A 286 -7.90 -4.49 0.30
N LEU A 287 -6.86 -5.33 0.31
CA LEU A 287 -6.15 -5.79 -0.88
C LEU A 287 -6.30 -7.29 -1.01
N VAL A 288 -6.90 -7.76 -2.10
CA VAL A 288 -7.15 -9.19 -2.36
C VAL A 288 -6.29 -9.64 -3.54
N PHE A 289 -5.25 -10.41 -3.26
CA PHE A 289 -4.36 -10.97 -4.26
C PHE A 289 -4.91 -12.33 -4.69
N ASP A 290 -5.44 -12.42 -5.90
CA ASP A 290 -5.86 -13.66 -6.55
C ASP A 290 -4.79 -14.03 -7.58
N LEU A 291 -3.84 -14.88 -7.18
CA LEU A 291 -2.71 -15.27 -8.01
C LEU A 291 -3.09 -16.32 -9.05
N GLU A 292 -4.26 -16.94 -8.96
CA GLU A 292 -4.76 -17.86 -9.98
C GLU A 292 -5.32 -17.08 -11.15
N LYS A 293 -6.11 -16.04 -10.86
CA LYS A 293 -6.68 -15.13 -11.86
C LYS A 293 -5.74 -14.00 -12.28
N GLN A 294 -4.60 -13.86 -11.61
CA GLN A 294 -3.64 -12.78 -11.83
C GLN A 294 -4.29 -11.39 -11.68
N VAL A 295 -5.08 -11.20 -10.62
CA VAL A 295 -5.73 -9.90 -10.32
C VAL A 295 -5.50 -9.49 -8.87
N LEU A 296 -5.56 -8.18 -8.66
CA LEU A 296 -5.59 -7.52 -7.37
C LEU A 296 -6.95 -6.84 -7.21
N GLY A 297 -7.74 -7.27 -6.25
CA GLY A 297 -8.89 -6.51 -5.74
C GLY A 297 -8.42 -5.44 -4.76
N PHE A 298 -9.00 -4.24 -4.81
CA PHE A 298 -8.62 -3.10 -3.97
C PHE A 298 -9.85 -2.27 -3.57
N SER A 299 -9.98 -1.89 -2.29
CA SER A 299 -11.16 -1.15 -1.82
C SER A 299 -11.08 0.37 -1.88
N GLU A 300 -9.87 0.95 -1.99
CA GLU A 300 -9.56 2.32 -1.52
C GLU A 300 -9.63 2.46 0.01
N LEU A 301 -9.43 3.69 0.52
CA LEU A 301 -9.42 3.98 1.96
C LEU A 301 -10.80 3.71 2.58
N LEU A 302 -10.87 2.68 3.44
CA LEU A 302 -12.13 2.17 3.99
C LEU A 302 -12.93 3.20 4.80
N ASP A 303 -12.28 4.24 5.32
CA ASP A 303 -12.96 5.36 6.02
C ASP A 303 -14.03 6.02 5.15
N PHE A 304 -13.80 6.13 3.84
CA PHE A 304 -14.75 6.72 2.88
C PHE A 304 -15.96 5.82 2.63
N SER A 305 -15.85 4.52 2.96
CA SER A 305 -16.98 3.59 3.05
C SER A 305 -17.51 3.43 4.49
N LEU A 306 -17.17 4.35 5.40
CA LEU A 306 -17.53 4.29 6.84
C LEU A 306 -17.15 2.94 7.49
N SER A 307 -16.01 2.41 7.09
CA SER A 307 -15.48 1.12 7.51
C SER A 307 -13.99 1.22 7.87
N SER A 308 -13.41 0.12 8.32
CA SER A 308 -11.98 0.02 8.63
C SER A 308 -11.54 -1.43 8.64
N CYS A 309 -10.23 -1.66 8.50
CA CYS A 309 -9.66 -3.00 8.71
C CYS A 309 -9.96 -3.53 10.12
N ILE A 310 -10.13 -2.65 11.11
CA ILE A 310 -10.39 -3.03 12.51
C ILE A 310 -11.83 -3.53 12.70
N SER A 311 -12.80 -2.95 11.99
CA SER A 311 -14.21 -3.34 12.03
C SER A 311 -14.53 -4.62 11.25
N SER A 312 -13.53 -5.30 10.71
CA SER A 312 -13.70 -6.57 10.01
C SER A 312 -14.16 -7.69 10.95
N THR A 313 -15.19 -8.41 10.53
CA THR A 313 -15.68 -9.63 11.17
C THR A 313 -15.41 -10.83 10.27
N PHE A 314 -14.99 -11.93 10.88
CA PHE A 314 -14.71 -13.19 10.19
C PHE A 314 -15.67 -14.21 10.74
N PHE A 315 -16.71 -14.55 9.97
CA PHE A 315 -17.57 -15.67 10.31
C PHE A 315 -16.80 -16.96 10.03
N ARG A 316 -16.80 -17.89 10.99
CA ARG A 316 -16.34 -19.25 10.76
C ARG A 316 -17.45 -19.94 9.98
N ASN A 317 -17.15 -20.39 8.77
CA ASN A 317 -17.86 -21.53 8.18
C ASN A 317 -17.26 -22.81 8.74
#